data_AF-A0A7Y2PFK7-F1
#
_entry.id   AF-A0A7Y2PFK7-F1
#
_cell.length_a   1.000
_cell.length_b   1.000
_cell.length_c   1.000
_cell.angle_alpha   90.00
_cell.angle_beta   90.00
_cell.angle_gamma   90.00
#
_symmetry.space_group_name_H-M   'P 1'
#
loop_
_entity.id
_entity.type
_entity.pdbx_description
1 polymer ?
#
loop_
_entity_poly.entity_id
_entity_poly.type
_entity_poly.pdbx_seq_one_letter_code
_entity_poly.pdbx_strand_id
1 'polypeptide(L)'
;YLIVANRQEQIVTNYGYGGPWGGPWGYAGGPWEGYWGAPMYNETRNVVYQVGTLQIDLIDAKDGRLVWRGSAEKIVDNSPTPAERSAAIHEAVNKILGNYPPK
;
A
#
# COMPACT_ATOMS: atom_id res chain seq x y z
N TYR A 1 -4.66 -12.42 17.55
CA TYR A 1 -5.99 -12.30 16.89
C TYR A 1 -5.82 -11.73 15.49
N LEU A 2 -6.84 -11.83 14.62
CA LEU A 2 -6.85 -11.31 13.25
C LEU A 2 -7.88 -10.18 13.12
N ILE A 3 -7.46 -9.03 12.58
CA ILE A 3 -8.36 -7.90 12.25
C ILE A 3 -8.33 -7.68 10.74
N VAL A 4 -9.48 -7.41 10.13
CA VAL A 4 -9.58 -6.97 8.73
C VAL A 4 -10.22 -5.59 8.71
N ALA A 5 -9.56 -4.62 8.08
CA ALA A 5 -10.04 -3.25 7.96
C ALA A 5 -9.96 -2.75 6.52
N ASN A 6 -10.95 -1.96 6.09
CA ASN A 6 -10.88 -1.25 4.82
C ASN A 6 -9.95 -0.04 4.97
N ARG A 7 -8.95 0.09 4.10
CA ARG A 7 -8.12 1.29 3.93
C ARG A 7 -8.47 1.96 2.61
N GLN A 8 -8.34 3.29 2.57
CA GLN A 8 -8.55 4.09 1.37
C GLN A 8 -7.30 4.90 1.09
N GLU A 9 -6.86 4.89 -0.17
CA GLU A 9 -5.72 5.66 -0.65
C GLU A 9 -6.15 6.49 -1.86
N GLN A 10 -5.81 7.78 -1.84
CA GLN A 10 -6.10 8.69 -2.94
C GLN A 10 -4.88 8.74 -3.86
N ILE A 11 -5.06 8.24 -5.09
CA ILE A 11 -4.02 8.27 -6.11
C ILE A 11 -4.33 9.40 -7.08
N VAL A 12 -3.37 10.32 -7.22
CA VAL A 12 -3.42 11.40 -8.22
C VAL A 12 -2.48 11.02 -9.37
N THR A 13 -3.03 10.90 -10.57
CA THR A 13 -2.26 10.69 -11.80
C THR A 13 -2.29 11.97 -12.62
N ASN A 14 -1.13 12.54 -12.91
CA ASN A 14 -0.99 13.73 -13.74
C ASN A 14 -0.71 13.32 -15.18
N TYR A 15 -1.62 13.67 -16.09
CA TYR A 15 -1.43 13.52 -17.52
C TYR A 15 -0.89 14.84 -18.08
N GLY A 16 0.43 14.99 -18.05
CA GLY A 16 1.11 16.07 -18.77
C GLY A 16 1.14 15.77 -20.26
N TYR A 17 0.54 16.64 -21.08
CA TYR A 17 0.70 16.59 -22.54
C TYR A 17 2.11 17.10 -22.92
N GLY A 18 3.08 16.20 -22.82
CA GLY A 18 4.43 16.34 -23.36
C GLY A 18 4.80 15.08 -24.11
N GLY A 19 4.01 14.74 -25.14
CA GLY A 19 4.25 13.56 -25.95
C GLY A 19 5.55 13.66 -26.78
N PRO A 20 6.13 12.54 -27.22
CA PRO A 20 7.37 12.48 -27.99
C PRO A 20 7.29 13.12 -29.40
N TRP A 21 6.12 13.66 -29.75
CA TRP A 21 5.87 14.42 -30.98
C TRP A 21 6.18 15.91 -30.84
N GLY A 22 6.81 16.33 -29.74
CA GLY A 22 7.55 17.58 -29.64
C GLY A 22 8.79 17.50 -30.54
N GLY A 23 8.56 17.47 -31.86
CA GLY A 23 9.62 17.52 -32.85
C GLY A 23 10.44 18.81 -32.69
N PRO A 24 11.66 18.85 -33.27
CA PRO A 24 12.62 19.96 -33.11
C PRO A 24 12.16 21.32 -33.68
N TRP A 25 10.91 21.41 -34.13
CA TRP A 25 10.25 22.59 -34.69
C TRP A 25 9.07 23.07 -33.84
N GLY A 26 9.01 22.68 -32.57
CA GLY A 26 8.09 23.26 -31.59
C GLY A 26 8.43 24.73 -31.40
N TYR A 27 7.69 25.57 -32.13
CA TYR A 27 7.75 27.02 -32.18
C TYR A 27 8.34 27.64 -30.92
N ALA A 28 9.50 28.26 -31.10
CA ALA A 28 10.14 29.13 -30.13
C ALA A 28 9.16 30.25 -29.78
N GLY A 29 8.51 30.08 -28.63
CA GLY A 29 7.62 31.08 -28.07
C GLY A 29 8.42 32.30 -27.65
N GLY A 30 8.24 33.40 -28.38
CA GLY A 30 8.57 34.74 -27.96
C GLY A 30 7.84 35.16 -26.67
N PRO A 31 8.12 36.39 -26.20
CA PRO A 31 7.82 36.84 -24.84
C PRO A 31 6.32 36.99 -24.51
N TRP A 32 5.42 36.61 -25.42
CA TRP A 32 3.96 36.66 -25.25
C TRP A 32 3.29 35.27 -25.31
N GLU A 33 4.03 34.18 -25.54
CA GLU A 33 3.51 32.81 -25.69
C GLU A 33 3.34 32.03 -24.37
N GLY A 34 3.25 32.72 -23.24
CA GLY A 34 3.03 32.12 -21.92
C GLY A 34 1.59 31.70 -21.61
N TYR A 35 0.64 31.90 -22.54
CA TYR A 35 -0.81 31.79 -22.25
C TYR A 35 -1.52 30.55 -22.82
N TRP A 36 -0.83 29.72 -23.60
CA TRP A 36 -1.44 28.57 -24.31
C TRP A 36 -0.81 27.22 -23.95
N GLY A 37 -0.37 27.06 -22.70
CA GLY A 37 0.01 25.75 -22.18
C GLY A 37 -1.20 24.80 -22.22
N ALA A 38 -1.04 23.63 -22.84
CA ALA A 38 -2.10 22.62 -22.92
C ALA A 38 -2.66 22.32 -21.51
N PRO A 39 -3.99 22.14 -21.37
CA PRO A 39 -4.58 21.88 -20.07
C PRO A 39 -3.95 20.64 -19.42
N MET A 40 -3.37 20.83 -18.24
CA MET A 40 -2.90 19.72 -17.41
C MET A 40 -4.13 18.99 -16.87
N TYR A 41 -4.32 17.74 -17.27
CA TYR A 41 -5.39 16.90 -16.75
C TYR A 41 -4.87 16.13 -15.53
N ASN A 42 -5.53 16.29 -14.40
CA ASN A 42 -5.29 15.50 -13.20
C ASN A 42 -6.45 14.52 -13.05
N GLU A 43 -6.16 13.22 -13.02
CA GLU A 43 -7.12 12.21 -12.60
C GLU A 43 -6.89 11.90 -11.12
N THR A 44 -7.93 12.01 -10.32
CA THR A 44 -7.90 11.63 -8.91
C THR A 44 -8.83 10.44 -8.72
N ARG A 45 -8.31 9.32 -8.20
CA ARG A 45 -9.12 8.15 -7.86
C ARG A 45 -8.87 7.72 -6.42
N ASN A 46 -9.94 7.25 -5.77
CA ASN A 46 -9.87 6.63 -4.45
C ASN A 46 -9.80 5.12 -4.63
N VAL A 47 -8.73 4.49 -4.12
CA VAL A 47 -8.56 3.05 -4.11
C VAL A 47 -8.88 2.55 -2.71
N VAL A 48 -9.87 1.68 -2.60
CA VAL A 48 -10.24 1.02 -1.33
C VAL A 48 -9.75 -0.42 -1.37
N TYR A 49 -9.04 -0.84 -0.34
CA TYR A 49 -8.53 -2.21 -0.21
C TYR A 49 -8.61 -2.70 1.23
N GLN A 50 -8.70 -4.02 1.41
CA GLN A 50 -8.74 -4.64 2.72
C GLN A 50 -7.33 -4.95 3.21
N VAL A 51 -7.04 -4.63 4.47
CA VAL A 51 -5.80 -5.00 5.15
C VAL A 51 -6.12 -5.93 6.31
N GLY A 52 -5.51 -7.12 6.27
CA GLY A 52 -5.52 -8.10 7.35
C GLY A 52 -4.31 -7.89 8.25
N THR A 53 -4.55 -7.78 9.56
CA THR A 53 -3.53 -7.64 10.59
C THR A 53 -3.55 -8.86 11.50
N LEU A 54 -2.47 -9.64 11.49
CA LEU A 54 -2.28 -10.75 12.41
C LEU A 54 -1.41 -10.31 13.57
N GLN A 55 -1.89 -10.51 14.80
CA GLN A 55 -1.14 -10.24 16.02
C GLN A 55 -0.98 -11.50 16.88
N ILE A 56 0.22 -11.70 17.40
CA ILE A 56 0.58 -12.76 18.35
C ILE A 56 1.00 -12.10 19.67
N ASP A 57 0.34 -12.50 20.76
CA ASP A 57 0.63 -12.04 22.11
C ASP A 57 1.15 -13.23 22.93
N LEU A 58 2.32 -13.08 23.55
CA LEU A 58 2.82 -14.02 24.55
C LEU A 58 2.54 -13.46 25.94
N ILE A 59 1.97 -14.32 26.79
CA ILE A 59 1.52 -13.97 28.14
C ILE A 59 2.28 -14.85 29.15
N ASP A 60 2.78 -14.26 30.23
CA ASP A 60 3.36 -14.99 31.35
C ASP A 60 2.27 -15.81 32.05
N ALA A 61 2.50 -17.12 32.18
CA ALA A 61 1.52 -18.03 32.76
C ALA A 61 1.33 -17.85 34.28
N LYS A 62 2.26 -17.20 34.99
CA LYS A 62 2.22 -17.03 36.44
C LYS A 62 1.32 -15.87 36.86
N ASP A 63 1.43 -14.74 36.16
CA ASP A 63 0.74 -13.49 36.54
C ASP A 63 -0.17 -12.92 35.43
N GLY A 64 -0.23 -13.58 34.27
CA GLY A 64 -1.10 -13.17 33.16
C GLY A 64 -0.63 -11.91 32.44
N ARG A 65 0.61 -11.46 32.67
CA ARG A 65 1.12 -10.23 32.04
C ARG A 65 1.58 -10.49 30.61
N LEU A 66 1.32 -9.53 29.73
CA LEU A 66 1.88 -9.52 28.38
C LEU A 66 3.41 -9.39 28.46
N VAL A 67 4.14 -10.38 27.94
CA VAL A 67 5.62 -10.36 27.91
C VAL A 67 6.17 -10.00 26.55
N TRP A 68 5.41 -10.25 25.48
CA TRP A 68 5.79 -9.89 24.13
C TRP A 68 4.59 -9.79 23.21
N ARG A 69 4.69 -8.93 22.20
CA ARG A 69 3.71 -8.77 21.13
C ARG A 69 4.42 -8.57 19.81
N GLY A 70 3.97 -9.29 18.80
CA GLY A 70 4.37 -9.09 17.41
C GLY A 70 3.16 -9.02 16.50
N SER A 71 3.26 -8.22 15.44
CA SER A 71 2.18 -8.08 14.45
C SER A 71 2.72 -7.99 13.03
N ALA A 72 1.92 -8.42 12.07
CA ALA A 72 2.17 -8.24 10.65
C ALA A 72 0.87 -7.89 9.93
N GLU A 73 0.99 -7.02 8.92
CA GLU A 73 -0.12 -6.61 8.06
C GLU A 73 0.11 -7.09 6.63
N LYS A 74 -0.98 -7.46 5.94
CA LYS A 74 -0.99 -7.78 4.52
C LYS A 74 -2.28 -7.28 3.89
N ILE A 75 -2.22 -6.80 2.65
CA ILE A 75 -3.43 -6.59 1.84
C ILE A 75 -4.10 -7.96 1.63
N VAL A 76 -5.40 -8.01 1.86
CA VAL A 76 -6.19 -9.23 1.71
C VAL A 76 -6.46 -9.46 0.23
N ASP A 77 -6.16 -10.67 -0.24
CA ASP A 77 -6.49 -11.09 -1.59
C ASP A 77 -8.01 -11.13 -1.77
N ASN A 78 -8.53 -10.75 -2.95
CA ASN A 78 -9.98 -10.64 -3.17
C ASN A 78 -10.73 -11.98 -3.05
N SER A 79 -10.10 -13.09 -3.48
CA SER A 79 -10.71 -14.43 -3.49
C SER A 79 -9.69 -15.57 -3.28
N PRO A 80 -8.94 -15.60 -2.17
CA PRO A 80 -7.93 -16.63 -1.96
C PRO A 80 -8.59 -17.96 -1.62
N THR A 81 -8.05 -19.04 -2.19
CA THR A 81 -8.40 -20.42 -1.85
C THR A 81 -8.04 -20.74 -0.39
N PRO A 82 -8.65 -21.76 0.22
CA PRO A 82 -8.29 -22.18 1.58
C PRO A 82 -6.79 -22.50 1.76
N ALA A 83 -6.15 -23.05 0.72
CA ALA A 83 -4.73 -23.36 0.72
C ALA A 83 -3.87 -22.10 0.74
N GLU A 84 -4.18 -21.11 -0.12
CA GLU A 84 -3.46 -19.82 -0.15
C GLU A 84 -3.63 -19.04 1.15
N ARG A 85 -4.84 -19.06 1.74
CA ARG A 85 -5.08 -18.44 3.06
C ARG A 85 -4.19 -19.08 4.14
N SER A 86 -4.15 -20.41 4.18
CA SER A 86 -3.33 -21.15 5.14
C SER A 86 -1.84 -20.84 4.97
N ALA A 87 -1.36 -20.82 3.72
CA ALA A 87 0.02 -20.47 3.40
C ALA A 87 0.36 -19.04 3.85
N ALA A 88 -0.50 -18.06 3.55
CA ALA A 88 -0.30 -16.67 3.95
C ALA A 88 -0.27 -16.49 5.47
N ILE A 89 -1.12 -17.22 6.21
CA ILE A 89 -1.09 -17.22 7.68
C ILE A 89 0.22 -17.81 8.20
N HIS A 90 0.66 -18.96 7.67
CA HIS A 90 1.93 -19.58 8.09
C HIS A 90 3.13 -18.66 7.83
N GLU A 91 3.18 -18.01 6.66
CA GLU A 91 4.21 -17.04 6.33
C GLU A 91 4.20 -15.86 7.30
N ALA A 92 3.02 -15.30 7.58
CA ALA A 92 2.87 -14.19 8.53
C ALA A 92 3.33 -14.59 9.94
N VAL A 93 2.97 -15.77 10.41
CA VAL A 93 3.43 -16.31 11.71
C VAL A 93 4.95 -16.43 11.74
N ASN A 94 5.56 -17.04 10.72
CA ASN A 94 7.01 -17.18 10.63
C ASN A 94 7.71 -15.81 10.65
N LYS A 95 7.18 -14.83 9.93
CA LYS A 95 7.71 -13.47 9.91
C LYS A 95 7.60 -12.77 11.26
N ILE A 96 6.45 -12.89 11.93
CA ILE A 96 6.21 -12.30 13.26
C ILE A 96 7.16 -12.92 14.29
N LEU A 97 7.25 -14.25 14.33
CA LEU A 97 8.07 -14.98 15.29
C LEU A 97 9.57 -14.93 14.97
N GLY A 98 9.98 -14.64 13.73
CA GLY A 98 11.39 -14.46 13.37
C GLY A 98 12.08 -13.31 14.11
N ASN A 99 11.31 -12.37 14.67
CA ASN A 99 11.82 -11.28 15.52
C ASN A 99 11.72 -11.58 17.03
N TYR A 100 11.31 -12.80 17.40
CA TYR A 100 11.22 -13.26 18.78
C TYR A 100 12.34 -14.28 19.12
N PRO A 101 12.95 -14.20 20.31
CA PRO A 101 12.85 -13.09 21.25
C PRO A 101 13.56 -11.85 20.70
N PRO A 102 13.11 -10.63 21.06
CA PRO A 102 13.85 -9.42 20.74
C PRO A 102 15.25 -9.49 21.41
N LYS A 103 16.28 -9.05 20.69
CA LYS A 103 17.67 -9.01 21.19
C LYS A 103 17.89 -7.84 22.13
#